data_AF-A0A7S4FHD7-F1
#
_entry.id   AF-A0A7S4FHD7-F1
#
_cell.length_a   1.000
_cell.length_b   1.000
_cell.length_c   1.000
_cell.angle_alpha   90.00
_cell.angle_beta   90.00
_cell.angle_gamma   90.00
#
_symmetry.space_group_name_H-M   'P 1'
#
loop_
_entity.id
_entity.type
_entity.pdbx_description
1 polymer ?
#
loop_
_entity_poly.entity_id
_entity_poly.type
_entity_poly.pdbx_seq_one_letter_code
_entity_poly.pdbx_strand_id
1 'polypeptide(L)'
;ALQGYEIHAGVTVCADDTAPAAATLSLSPSEDKTEQWRDGCCSANGRVVGTYVHGLFSAPDACDRLVAALRPDLRLPDAASEPNRPLSSRDAEYDKLADHFRSALDLDRLWAIV
;
A
#
# COMPACT_ATOMS: atom_id res chain seq x y z
N ALA A 1 6.45 11.72 2.54
CA ALA A 1 6.63 10.83 1.38
C ALA A 1 6.39 9.41 1.85
N LEU A 2 5.83 8.55 1.00
CA LEU A 2 5.54 7.16 1.30
C LEU A 2 6.52 6.25 0.54
N GLN A 3 6.83 5.07 1.08
CA GLN A 3 7.56 4.02 0.38
C GLN A 3 6.62 2.89 -0.02
N GLY A 4 6.77 2.39 -1.24
CA GLY A 4 6.01 1.29 -1.82
C GLY A 4 6.80 0.63 -2.94
N TYR A 5 6.17 -0.30 -3.66
CA TYR A 5 6.79 -0.97 -4.81
C TYR A 5 5.78 -1.20 -5.93
N GLU A 6 6.27 -1.29 -7.16
CA GLU A 6 5.50 -1.61 -8.37
C GLU A 6 5.97 -2.97 -8.89
N ILE A 7 5.04 -3.93 -9.06
CA ILE A 7 5.30 -5.21 -9.72
C ILE A 7 4.11 -5.52 -10.62
N HIS A 8 4.17 -5.00 -11.85
CA HIS A 8 3.15 -5.25 -12.86
C HIS A 8 3.79 -5.31 -14.25
N ALA A 9 3.26 -6.19 -15.10
CA ALA A 9 3.66 -6.28 -16.50
C ALA A 9 2.76 -5.43 -17.42
N GLY A 10 1.56 -5.08 -16.96
CA GLY A 10 0.58 -4.32 -17.73
C GLY A 10 0.96 -2.85 -17.83
N VAL A 11 0.72 -2.26 -18.99
CA VAL A 11 0.78 -0.81 -19.22
C VAL A 11 -0.65 -0.30 -19.34
N THR A 12 -1.08 0.51 -18.38
CA THR A 12 -2.42 1.11 -18.41
C THR A 12 -2.38 2.44 -19.16
N VAL A 13 -3.30 2.61 -20.10
CA VAL A 13 -3.59 3.88 -20.75
C VAL A 13 -4.97 4.34 -20.27
N CYS A 14 -5.04 5.53 -19.68
CA CYS A 14 -6.32 6.13 -19.33
C CYS A 14 -7.00 6.59 -20.63
N ALA A 15 -8.23 6.14 -20.87
CA ALA A 15 -9.00 6.62 -22.01
C ALA A 15 -9.43 8.08 -21.77
N ASP A 16 -9.12 8.97 -22.71
CA ASP A 16 -9.51 10.38 -22.67
C ASP A 16 -11.04 10.54 -22.84
N ASP A 17 -11.67 11.35 -21.96
CA ASP A 17 -12.70 12.39 -22.23
C ASP A 17 -13.67 12.76 -21.08
N THR A 18 -13.40 12.35 -19.83
CA THR A 18 -14.14 12.95 -18.67
C THR A 18 -13.19 13.46 -17.60
N ALA A 19 -12.64 14.65 -17.87
CA ALA A 19 -11.65 15.39 -17.09
C ALA A 19 -10.25 14.74 -17.11
N PRO A 20 -9.15 15.52 -16.97
CA PRO A 20 -7.83 14.92 -16.82
C PRO A 20 -7.90 14.03 -15.59
N ALA A 21 -7.82 12.71 -15.80
CA ALA A 21 -7.46 11.79 -14.75
C ALA A 21 -6.10 12.28 -14.23
N ALA A 22 -6.12 13.08 -13.18
CA ALA A 22 -4.90 13.53 -12.56
C ALA A 22 -4.20 12.28 -12.05
N ALA A 23 -2.94 12.10 -12.46
CA ALA A 23 -2.11 11.06 -11.88
C ALA A 23 -2.19 11.17 -10.36
N THR A 24 -2.52 10.06 -9.73
CA THR A 24 -2.80 10.02 -8.29
C THR A 24 -1.53 10.16 -7.47
N LEU A 25 -0.40 9.69 -8.01
CA LEU A 25 0.88 9.69 -7.34
C LEU A 25 1.98 10.20 -8.28
N SER A 26 2.94 10.92 -7.69
CA SER A 26 4.23 11.18 -8.31
C SER A 26 5.25 10.28 -7.61
N LEU A 27 5.92 9.44 -8.39
CA LEU A 27 6.84 8.43 -7.89
C LEU A 27 8.26 8.79 -8.27
N SER A 28 9.19 8.33 -7.46
CA SER A 28 10.62 8.38 -7.73
C SER A 28 11.27 7.13 -7.13
N PRO A 29 12.38 6.64 -7.69
CA PRO A 29 13.19 5.62 -7.05
C PRO A 29 13.64 6.06 -5.65
N SER A 30 13.90 5.09 -4.77
CA SER A 30 14.35 5.39 -3.40
C SER A 30 15.77 5.94 -3.37
N GLU A 31 16.63 5.51 -4.29
CA GLU A 31 18.05 5.87 -4.33
C GLU A 31 18.35 7.08 -5.21
N ASP A 32 17.51 7.34 -6.22
CA ASP A 32 17.65 8.46 -7.14
C ASP A 32 16.31 9.18 -7.33
N LYS A 33 16.26 10.48 -7.04
CA LYS A 33 15.03 11.30 -7.15
C LYS A 33 14.96 12.13 -8.42
N THR A 34 15.95 12.00 -9.30
CA THR A 34 16.02 12.73 -10.57
C THR A 34 15.01 12.16 -11.58
N GLU A 35 14.80 10.85 -11.56
CA GLU A 35 13.75 10.20 -12.33
C GLU A 35 12.41 10.26 -11.58
N GLN A 36 11.40 10.79 -12.25
CA GLN A 36 10.04 10.87 -11.72
C GLN A 36 9.04 10.46 -12.78
N TRP A 37 8.08 9.64 -12.39
CA TRP A 37 6.93 9.32 -13.23
C TRP A 37 5.63 9.48 -12.45
N ARG A 38 4.54 9.43 -13.20
CA ARG A 38 3.19 9.55 -12.71
C ARG A 38 2.56 8.16 -12.70
N ASP A 39 1.98 7.79 -11.59
CA ASP A 39 1.22 6.54 -11.46
C ASP A 39 -0.24 6.78 -11.10
N GLY A 40 -1.06 5.90 -11.66
CA GLY A 40 -2.47 5.77 -11.34
C GLY A 40 -3.38 6.79 -12.00
N CYS A 41 -4.64 6.75 -11.59
CA CYS A 41 -5.75 7.48 -12.20
C CYS A 41 -6.82 7.75 -11.15
N CYS A 42 -7.41 8.94 -11.20
CA CYS A 42 -8.53 9.33 -10.35
C CYS A 42 -9.75 9.68 -11.18
N SER A 43 -10.92 9.18 -10.79
CA SER A 43 -12.20 9.62 -11.35
C SER A 43 -12.42 11.12 -11.08
N ALA A 44 -13.17 11.80 -11.95
CA ALA A 44 -13.46 13.23 -11.82
C ALA A 44 -14.10 13.63 -10.47
N ASN A 45 -14.84 12.74 -9.82
CA ASN A 45 -15.46 12.99 -8.51
C ASN A 45 -14.59 12.59 -7.31
N GLY A 46 -13.36 12.13 -7.54
CA GLY A 46 -12.41 11.76 -6.50
C GLY A 46 -12.71 10.46 -5.76
N ARG A 47 -13.73 9.69 -6.16
CA ARG A 47 -14.19 8.51 -5.40
C ARG A 47 -13.56 7.19 -5.84
N VAL A 48 -13.05 7.15 -7.06
CA VAL A 48 -12.31 6.01 -7.60
C VAL A 48 -10.88 6.45 -7.84
N VAL A 49 -9.95 5.73 -7.23
CA VAL A 49 -8.50 5.94 -7.32
C VAL A 49 -7.89 4.59 -7.65
N GLY A 50 -7.16 4.51 -8.76
CA GLY A 50 -6.35 3.37 -9.15
C GLY A 50 -4.87 3.72 -9.09
N THR A 51 -4.03 2.79 -8.66
CA THR A 51 -2.56 2.92 -8.58
C THR A 51 -1.94 1.53 -8.65
N TYR A 52 -0.75 1.42 -9.23
CA TYR A 52 0.05 0.19 -9.20
C TYR A 52 0.93 0.07 -7.96
N VAL A 53 1.01 1.11 -7.13
CA VAL A 53 1.83 1.11 -5.93
C VAL A 53 1.24 0.16 -4.89
N HIS A 54 1.97 -0.91 -4.64
CA HIS A 54 1.73 -1.79 -3.51
C HIS A 54 2.31 -1.19 -2.22
N GLY A 55 1.72 -1.57 -1.08
CA GLY A 55 2.13 -1.08 0.24
C GLY A 55 1.46 0.21 0.68
N LEU A 56 0.61 0.82 -0.16
CA LEU A 56 -0.15 2.04 0.17
C LEU A 56 -0.93 1.91 1.48
N PHE A 57 -1.64 0.79 1.65
CA PHE A 57 -2.46 0.53 2.85
C PHE A 57 -1.66 0.05 4.06
N SER A 58 -0.38 -0.27 3.88
CA SER A 58 0.52 -0.64 4.97
C SER A 58 1.08 0.59 5.69
N ALA A 59 0.86 1.79 5.14
CA ALA A 59 1.26 3.05 5.77
C ALA A 59 0.05 3.72 6.45
N PRO A 60 0.02 3.78 7.79
CA PRO A 60 -1.09 4.38 8.55
C PRO A 60 -1.45 5.79 8.06
N ASP A 61 -0.45 6.65 7.85
CA ASP A 61 -0.66 8.01 7.38
C ASP A 61 -1.39 8.09 6.02
N ALA A 62 -1.11 7.14 5.12
CA ALA A 62 -1.77 7.09 3.83
C ALA A 62 -3.23 6.64 3.96
N CYS A 63 -3.49 5.66 4.83
CA CYS A 63 -4.85 5.23 5.19
C CYS A 63 -5.65 6.36 5.85
N ASP A 64 -5.06 7.06 6.81
CA ASP A 64 -5.74 8.15 7.53
C ASP A 64 -6.06 9.30 6.57
N ARG A 65 -5.14 9.65 5.67
CA ARG A 65 -5.40 10.65 4.62
C ARG A 65 -6.48 10.22 3.64
N LEU A 66 -6.51 8.94 3.24
CA LEU A 66 -7.55 8.41 2.37
C LEU A 66 -8.92 8.46 3.05
N VAL A 67 -9.00 8.03 4.31
CA VAL A 67 -10.26 8.06 5.07
C VAL A 67 -10.72 9.50 5.29
N ALA A 68 -9.82 10.44 5.62
CA ALA A 68 -10.15 11.86 5.75
C ALA A 68 -10.68 12.45 4.43
N ALA A 69 -10.14 12.03 3.28
CA ALA A 69 -10.63 12.45 1.97
C ALA A 69 -12.03 11.88 1.65
N LEU A 70 -12.31 10.64 2.06
CA LEU A 70 -13.61 9.99 1.82
C LEU A 70 -14.69 10.40 2.83
N ARG A 71 -14.29 10.76 4.05
CA ARG A 71 -15.16 11.09 5.19
C ARG A 71 -14.62 12.30 5.94
N PRO A 72 -14.73 13.52 5.36
CA PRO A 72 -14.21 14.74 5.97
C PRO A 72 -14.90 15.11 7.29
N ASP A 73 -16.08 14.55 7.55
CA ASP A 73 -16.82 14.68 8.81
C ASP A 73 -16.26 13.78 9.93
N LEU A 74 -15.48 12.76 9.58
CA LEU A 74 -14.87 11.84 10.54
C LEU A 74 -13.57 12.42 11.09
N ARG A 75 -13.55 12.70 12.40
CA ARG A 75 -12.32 13.08 13.10
C ARG A 75 -11.51 11.83 13.43
N LEU A 76 -10.47 11.58 12.65
CA LEU A 76 -9.48 10.57 12.99
C LEU A 76 -8.49 11.14 14.03
N PRO A 77 -7.98 10.31 14.95
CA PRO A 77 -6.81 10.68 15.75
C PRO A 77 -5.67 11.04 14.80
N ASP A 78 -4.96 12.14 15.07
CA ASP A 78 -3.82 12.53 14.24
C ASP A 78 -2.79 11.38 14.23
N ALA A 79 -2.36 10.92 13.06
CA ALA A 79 -1.38 9.83 12.97
C ALA A 79 -0.08 10.18 13.71
N ALA A 80 0.27 11.47 13.74
CA ALA A 80 1.39 12.02 14.50
C ALA A 80 1.19 12.01 16.03
N SER A 81 -0.05 11.88 16.52
CA SER A 81 -0.37 11.79 17.96
C SER A 81 -0.14 10.39 18.54
N GLU A 82 -0.11 9.37 17.68
CA GLU A 82 0.11 7.97 18.05
C GLU A 82 1.27 7.38 17.22
N PRO A 83 2.51 7.90 17.37
CA PRO A 83 3.69 7.37 16.66
C PRO A 83 3.98 5.90 17.01
N ASN A 84 3.29 5.37 18.02
CA ASN A 84 3.41 4.02 18.52
C ASN A 84 2.07 3.26 18.45
N ARG A 85 1.17 3.61 17.51
CA ARG A 85 -0.04 2.81 17.24
C ARG A 85 0.41 1.36 17.04
N PRO A 86 0.08 0.43 17.94
CA PRO A 86 0.51 -0.94 17.81
C PRO A 86 -0.33 -1.59 16.71
N LEU A 87 0.12 -1.43 15.47
CA LEU A 87 -0.11 -2.48 14.51
C LEU A 87 0.62 -3.69 15.10
N SER A 88 -0.07 -4.81 15.33
CA SER A 88 0.62 -6.09 15.52
C SER A 88 1.71 -6.13 14.46
N SER A 89 2.98 -6.20 14.87
CA SER A 89 4.04 -6.17 13.88
C SER A 89 3.72 -7.30 12.91
N ARG A 90 3.75 -7.00 11.62
CA ARG A 90 3.46 -7.99 10.59
C ARG A 90 4.29 -9.27 10.83
N ASP A 91 5.47 -9.10 11.39
CA ASP A 91 6.37 -10.15 11.86
C ASP A 91 5.77 -11.00 12.99
N ALA A 92 5.13 -10.40 13.99
CA ALA A 92 4.46 -11.16 15.06
C ALA A 92 3.28 -12.01 14.53
N GLU A 93 2.55 -11.54 13.52
CA GLU A 93 1.51 -12.35 12.87
C GLU A 93 2.12 -13.45 12.00
N TYR A 94 3.24 -13.18 11.33
CA TYR A 94 4.01 -14.21 10.62
C TYR A 94 4.60 -15.25 11.57
N ASP A 95 5.06 -14.86 12.75
CA ASP A 95 5.57 -15.78 13.78
C ASP A 95 4.46 -16.72 14.26
N LYS A 96 3.26 -16.18 14.55
CA LYS A 96 2.08 -17.01 14.90
C LYS A 96 1.75 -18.01 13.80
N LEU A 97 1.78 -17.58 12.54
CA LEU A 97 1.52 -18.45 11.41
C LEU A 97 2.61 -19.53 11.27
N ALA A 98 3.88 -19.16 11.43
CA ALA A 98 4.99 -20.07 11.39
C ALA A 98 4.91 -21.12 12.52
N ASP A 99 4.55 -20.70 13.73
CA ASP A 99 4.34 -21.59 14.87
C ASP A 99 3.18 -22.56 14.63
N HIS A 100 2.10 -22.08 14.01
CA HIS A 100 1.00 -22.94 13.60
C HIS A 100 1.48 -24.04 12.65
N PHE A 101 2.25 -23.70 11.62
CA PHE A 101 2.81 -24.69 10.69
C PHE A 101 3.79 -25.65 11.35
N ARG A 102 4.69 -25.17 12.23
CA ARG A 102 5.61 -26.01 13.01
C ARG A 102 4.88 -27.03 13.87
N SER A 103 3.72 -26.65 14.41
CA SER A 103 2.91 -27.54 15.25
C SER A 103 2.11 -28.58 14.46
N ALA A 104 1.81 -28.29 13.18
CA ALA A 104 0.90 -29.08 12.36
C ALA A 104 1.60 -29.92 11.27
N LEU A 105 2.85 -29.60 10.92
CA LEU A 105 3.59 -30.23 9.84
C LEU A 105 4.91 -30.85 10.32
N ASP A 106 5.28 -31.98 9.71
CA ASP A 106 6.63 -32.54 9.81
C ASP A 106 7.54 -31.77 8.84
N LEU A 107 8.17 -30.71 9.36
CA LEU A 107 9.01 -29.83 8.54
C LEU A 107 10.28 -30.54 8.06
N ASP A 108 10.83 -31.48 8.83
CA ASP A 108 12.02 -32.23 8.42
C ASP A 108 11.74 -33.08 7.17
N ARG A 109 10.57 -33.72 7.11
CA ARG A 109 10.12 -34.43 5.90
C ARG A 109 9.87 -33.50 4.72
N LEU A 110 9.32 -32.31 4.97
CA LEU A 110 9.05 -31.32 3.92
C LEU A 110 10.35 -30.76 3.33
N TRP A 111 11.37 -30.53 4.16
CA TRP A 111 12.68 -30.10 3.69
C TRP A 111 13.45 -31.19 2.95
N ALA A 112 13.18 -32.47 3.25
CA ALA A 112 13.83 -33.58 2.57
C ALA A 112 13.37 -33.82 1.11
N ILE A 113 12.31 -33.14 0.64
CA ILE A 113 11.77 -33.28 -0.72
C ILE A 113 12.05 -32.08 -1.64
N VAL A 114 12.80 -31.08 -1.16
CA VAL A 114 13.25 -29.90 -1.92
C VAL A 114 14.78 -29.92 -1.97
#